data_AF-A0A521H7Z2-F1
#
_entry.id   AF-A0A521H7Z2-F1
#
_cell.length_a   1.000
_cell.length_b   1.000
_cell.length_c   1.000
_cell.angle_alpha   90.00
_cell.angle_beta   90.00
_cell.angle_gamma   90.00
#
_symmetry.space_group_name_H-M   'P 1'
#
loop_
_entity.id
_entity.type
_entity.pdbx_description
1 polymer ?
#
loop_
_entity_poly.entity_id
_entity_poly.type
_entity_poly.pdbx_seq_one_letter_code
_entity_poly.pdbx_strand_id
1 'polypeptide(L)'
;MRHPSRNLRSGFILVLLAAAAPLAAQTSGDFNGDGMDELAMGAPYEDLVAIGDAGEVQVRYGPLPVISGTTQAWNQDSAMVADSAEASDWFGRALR
;
A
#
# COMPACT_ATOMS: atom_id res chain seq x y z
N MET A 1 6.00 29.05 -40.09
CA MET A 1 5.15 29.10 -38.88
C MET A 1 5.09 27.71 -38.27
N ARG A 2 5.79 27.49 -37.15
CA ARG A 2 5.73 26.24 -36.39
C ARG A 2 5.62 26.65 -34.92
N HIS A 3 4.56 26.19 -34.26
CA HIS A 3 4.27 26.44 -32.86
C HIS A 3 5.43 26.01 -31.94
N PRO A 4 5.71 26.74 -30.85
CA PRO A 4 6.58 26.28 -29.79
C PRO A 4 5.91 25.18 -28.97
N SER A 5 6.63 24.07 -28.76
CA SER A 5 6.27 22.99 -27.85
C SER A 5 6.23 23.51 -26.40
N ARG A 6 5.03 23.58 -25.82
CA ARG A 6 4.87 23.70 -24.35
C ARG A 6 4.89 22.30 -23.76
N ASN A 7 5.93 22.03 -22.99
CA ASN A 7 6.12 20.81 -22.23
C ASN A 7 5.10 20.74 -21.09
N LEU A 8 4.13 19.83 -21.19
CA LEU A 8 3.50 19.19 -20.04
C LEU A 8 3.32 17.71 -20.39
N ARG A 9 4.40 16.92 -20.22
CA ARG A 9 4.24 15.47 -20.13
C ARG A 9 3.56 15.19 -18.80
N SER A 10 2.24 15.05 -18.93
CA SER A 10 1.36 14.19 -18.16
C SER A 10 2.13 13.20 -17.27
N GLY A 11 1.95 13.33 -15.97
CA GLY A 11 2.39 12.37 -14.96
C GLY A 11 1.37 12.28 -13.83
N PHE A 12 0.09 12.46 -14.14
CA PHE A 12 -1.00 12.11 -13.24
C PHE A 12 -1.18 10.59 -13.37
N ILE A 13 -0.38 9.82 -12.64
CA ILE A 13 -0.56 8.37 -12.57
C ILE A 13 -1.74 8.13 -11.63
N LEU A 14 -2.92 8.05 -12.25
CA LEU A 14 -4.10 7.46 -11.64
C LEU A 14 -3.81 5.97 -11.45
N VAL A 15 -3.43 5.58 -10.24
CA VAL A 15 -3.40 4.17 -9.83
C VAL A 15 -4.86 3.71 -9.72
N LEU A 16 -5.18 2.67 -10.49
CA LEU A 16 -6.50 2.10 -10.69
C LEU A 16 -7.02 1.44 -9.41
N LEU A 17 -8.12 1.96 -8.87
CA LEU A 17 -9.09 1.38 -7.93
C LEU A 17 -8.63 0.16 -7.10
N ALA A 18 -7.91 0.42 -6.01
CA ALA A 18 -8.31 -0.17 -4.72
C ALA A 18 -9.45 0.70 -4.19
N ALA A 19 -10.43 0.15 -3.47
CA ALA A 19 -11.33 0.98 -2.70
C ALA A 19 -10.45 1.95 -1.90
N ALA A 20 -10.65 3.25 -2.06
CA ALA A 20 -9.82 4.23 -1.38
C ALA A 20 -10.22 4.29 0.10
N ALA A 21 -9.95 3.23 0.86
CA ALA A 21 -9.76 3.38 2.29
C ALA A 21 -8.55 4.32 2.46
N PRO A 22 -8.68 5.43 3.21
CA PRO A 22 -7.57 6.34 3.40
C PRO A 22 -6.41 5.58 4.06
N LEU A 23 -5.25 5.56 3.39
CA LEU A 23 -4.01 5.04 3.97
C LEU A 23 -3.73 5.84 5.25
N ALA A 24 -3.85 5.19 6.41
CA ALA A 24 -3.79 5.85 7.70
C ALA A 24 -2.34 6.08 8.18
N ALA A 25 -1.39 5.31 7.64
CA ALA A 25 0.02 5.40 8.00
C ALA A 25 0.94 4.80 6.91
N GLN A 26 2.18 5.28 6.85
CA GLN A 26 3.21 4.82 5.91
C GLN A 26 4.56 4.74 6.63
N THR A 27 5.31 3.66 6.38
CA THR A 27 6.69 3.50 6.85
C THR A 27 7.56 2.91 5.75
N SER A 28 8.86 3.21 5.78
CA SER A 28 9.83 2.63 4.87
C SER A 28 10.94 1.88 5.59
N GLY A 29 11.50 0.87 4.94
CA GLY A 29 12.66 0.12 5.40
C GLY A 29 12.89 -1.14 4.58
N ASP A 30 14.09 -1.70 4.66
CA ASP A 30 14.45 -2.98 4.02
C ASP A 30 13.83 -4.16 4.79
N PHE A 31 12.66 -4.59 4.34
CA PHE A 31 11.87 -5.68 4.94
C PHE A 31 12.22 -7.05 4.35
N ASN A 32 12.80 -7.11 3.15
CA ASN A 32 13.14 -8.36 2.47
C ASN A 32 14.64 -8.73 2.53
N GLY A 33 15.49 -7.83 3.01
CA GLY A 33 16.93 -8.00 3.19
C GLY A 33 17.76 -7.83 1.91
N ASP A 34 17.25 -7.16 0.88
CA ASP A 34 17.95 -6.97 -0.40
C ASP A 34 18.82 -5.70 -0.47
N GLY A 35 18.80 -4.89 0.59
CA GLY A 35 19.56 -3.64 0.70
C GLY A 35 18.86 -2.42 0.09
N MET A 36 17.59 -2.54 -0.32
CA MET A 36 16.73 -1.45 -0.75
C MET A 36 15.57 -1.24 0.22
N ASP A 37 15.23 0.01 0.51
CA ASP A 37 14.06 0.30 1.33
C ASP A 37 12.77 0.02 0.56
N GLU A 38 11.84 -0.67 1.21
CA GLU A 38 10.46 -0.83 0.79
C GLU A 38 9.52 0.22 1.41
N LEU A 39 8.28 0.26 0.91
CA LEU A 39 7.20 1.06 1.47
C LEU A 39 6.07 0.17 1.98
N ALA A 40 5.76 0.25 3.26
CA ALA A 40 4.57 -0.33 3.87
C ALA A 40 3.52 0.75 4.13
N MET A 41 2.26 0.44 3.82
CA MET A 41 1.13 1.36 3.95
C MET A 41 -0.02 0.64 4.68
N GLY A 42 -0.52 1.25 5.74
CA GLY A 42 -1.64 0.70 6.53
C GLY A 42 -2.99 1.25 6.05
N ALA A 43 -3.94 0.36 5.84
CA ALA A 43 -5.34 0.65 5.53
C ALA A 43 -6.23 0.02 6.63
N PRO A 44 -6.28 0.60 7.84
CA PRO A 44 -6.98 0.00 8.98
C PRO A 44 -8.50 -0.04 8.84
N TYR A 45 -9.08 0.62 7.84
CA TYR A 45 -10.52 0.63 7.58
C TYR A 45 -10.84 -0.10 6.27
N GLU A 46 -9.94 -0.98 5.81
CA GLU A 46 -10.19 -1.82 4.66
C GLU A 46 -11.15 -2.95 5.04
N ASP A 47 -12.16 -3.16 4.20
CA ASP A 47 -13.10 -4.26 4.32
C ASP A 47 -12.52 -5.51 3.64
N LEU A 48 -12.43 -6.63 4.37
CA LEU A 48 -11.98 -7.91 3.82
C LEU A 48 -13.18 -8.78 3.47
N VAL A 49 -13.57 -8.77 2.20
CA VAL A 49 -14.73 -9.52 1.66
C VAL A 49 -16.04 -9.17 2.40
N ALA A 50 -16.33 -9.83 3.52
CA ALA A 50 -17.52 -9.64 4.34
C ALA A 50 -17.21 -9.19 5.78
N ILE A 51 -15.94 -8.93 6.09
CA ILE A 51 -15.46 -8.51 7.41
C ILE A 51 -15.16 -7.01 7.34
N GLY A 52 -16.05 -6.21 7.92
CA GLY A 52 -15.96 -4.74 7.84
C GLY A 52 -14.87 -4.17 8.74
N ASP A 53 -14.13 -3.18 8.24
CA ASP A 53 -13.02 -2.51 8.94
C ASP A 53 -11.99 -3.50 9.55
N ALA A 54 -11.75 -4.64 8.91
CA ALA A 54 -10.77 -5.61 9.40
C ALA A 54 -9.35 -5.05 9.31
N GLY A 55 -9.09 -4.32 8.23
CA GLY A 55 -7.82 -3.67 7.96
C GLY A 55 -6.82 -4.52 7.15
N GLU A 56 -5.91 -3.82 6.48
CA GLU A 56 -4.87 -4.41 5.64
C GLU A 56 -3.57 -3.61 5.72
N VAL A 57 -2.42 -4.25 5.51
CA VAL A 57 -1.13 -3.60 5.23
C VAL A 57 -0.66 -4.00 3.84
N GLN A 58 -0.39 -3.01 2.99
CA GLN A 58 0.22 -3.21 1.69
C GLN A 58 1.70 -2.89 1.74
N VAL A 59 2.54 -3.85 1.36
CA VAL A 59 3.99 -3.68 1.20
C VAL A 59 4.31 -3.63 -0.28
N ARG A 60 4.96 -2.57 -0.72
CA ARG A 60 5.51 -2.43 -2.07
C ARG A 60 7.00 -2.70 -2.03
N TYR A 61 7.41 -3.77 -2.70
CA TYR A 61 8.81 -4.14 -2.87
C TYR A 61 9.44 -3.36 -4.03
N GLY A 62 10.71 -3.00 -3.88
CA GLY A 62 11.49 -2.34 -4.91
C GLY A 62 12.13 -1.04 -4.43
N PRO A 63 13.11 -0.52 -5.19
CA PRO A 63 14.01 0.52 -4.69
C PRO A 63 13.35 1.89 -4.61
N LEU A 64 13.17 2.44 -3.40
CA LEU A 64 12.86 3.86 -3.28
C LEU A 64 13.95 4.74 -3.95
N PRO A 65 13.58 5.85 -4.62
CA PRO A 65 12.24 6.42 -4.80
C PRO A 65 11.47 5.85 -6.01
N VAL A 66 12.02 4.84 -6.69
CA VAL A 66 11.41 4.21 -7.85
C VAL A 66 10.43 3.13 -7.37
N ILE A 67 9.15 3.42 -7.43
CA ILE A 67 8.08 2.50 -7.05
C ILE A 67 7.88 1.40 -8.13
N SER A 68 8.96 0.75 -8.55
CA SER A 68 8.94 -0.36 -9.51
C SER A 68 9.07 -1.67 -8.74
N GLY A 69 7.95 -2.39 -8.60
CA GLY A 69 7.95 -3.73 -8.07
C GLY A 69 6.58 -4.22 -7.63
N THR A 70 6.57 -5.39 -6.98
CA THR A 70 5.36 -6.11 -6.60
C THR A 70 4.74 -5.49 -5.34
N THR A 71 3.42 -5.40 -5.29
CA THR A 71 2.71 -5.19 -4.02
C THR A 71 2.23 -6.51 -3.47
N GLN A 72 2.43 -6.68 -2.17
CA GLN A 72 1.83 -7.74 -1.39
C GLN A 72 0.93 -7.12 -0.33
N ALA A 73 -0.26 -7.69 -0.18
CA ALA A 73 -1.18 -7.36 0.89
C ALA A 73 -1.06 -8.36 2.04
N TRP A 74 -1.19 -7.86 3.26
CA TRP A 74 -1.19 -8.63 4.49
C TRP A 74 -2.37 -8.22 5.36
N ASN A 75 -3.08 -9.20 5.90
CA ASN A 75 -4.14 -9.07 6.88
C ASN A 75 -4.05 -10.24 7.87
N GLN A 76 -4.92 -10.31 8.89
CA GLN A 76 -4.88 -11.41 9.88
C GLN A 76 -5.13 -12.79 9.26
N ASP A 77 -5.88 -12.89 8.17
CA ASP A 77 -6.07 -14.17 7.46
C ASP A 77 -4.85 -14.59 6.61
N SER A 78 -3.81 -13.76 6.54
CA SER A 78 -2.57 -14.10 5.83
C SER A 78 -1.76 -15.15 6.58
N ALA A 79 -1.10 -16.04 5.82
CA ALA A 79 -0.27 -17.07 6.42
C ALA A 79 0.79 -16.46 7.37
N MET A 80 0.96 -17.08 8.54
CA MET A 80 1.90 -16.66 9.59
C MET A 80 1.55 -15.34 10.28
N VAL A 81 0.39 -14.75 10.01
CA VAL A 81 -0.22 -13.76 10.90
C VAL A 81 -1.04 -14.52 11.94
N ALA A 82 -0.92 -14.11 13.20
CA ALA A 82 -1.67 -14.74 14.29
C ALA A 82 -3.11 -14.24 14.28
N ASP A 83 -4.01 -15.14 14.71
CA ASP A 83 -5.46 -14.92 14.76
C ASP A 83 -6.16 -14.89 13.39
N SER A 84 -7.49 -14.81 13.39
CA SER A 84 -8.30 -14.54 12.19
C SER A 84 -8.55 -13.04 12.00
N ALA A 85 -8.99 -12.63 10.81
CA ALA A 85 -9.51 -11.29 10.64
C ALA A 85 -10.90 -11.16 11.30
N GLU A 86 -11.07 -10.19 12.19
CA GLU A 86 -12.36 -9.82 12.74
C GLU A 86 -12.78 -8.40 12.35
N ALA A 87 -14.08 -8.12 12.47
CA ALA A 87 -14.61 -6.81 12.14
C ALA A 87 -14.11 -5.75 13.15
N SER A 88 -13.66 -4.61 12.63
CA SER A 88 -13.11 -3.49 13.43
C SER A 88 -11.78 -3.76 14.16
N ASP A 89 -11.04 -4.79 13.76
CA ASP A 89 -9.69 -5.06 14.30
C ASP A 89 -8.68 -3.97 13.93
N TRP A 90 -8.92 -3.32 12.80
CA TRP A 90 -8.10 -2.23 12.31
C TRP A 90 -6.63 -2.63 12.13
N PHE A 91 -6.40 -3.80 11.53
CA PHE A 91 -5.06 -4.27 11.22
C PHE A 91 -4.27 -3.19 10.43
N GLY A 92 -3.01 -2.99 10.80
CA GLY A 92 -2.17 -1.93 10.22
C GLY A 92 -2.36 -0.53 10.83
N ARG A 93 -3.29 -0.32 11.78
CA ARG A 93 -3.49 1.00 12.43
C ARG A 93 -2.26 1.54 13.16
N ALA A 94 -1.44 0.66 13.72
CA ALA A 94 -0.27 1.04 14.51
C ALA A 94 0.99 1.30 13.66
N LEU A 95 0.92 1.13 12.34
CA LEU A 95 2.03 1.42 11.45
C LEU A 95 2.45 2.89 11.61
N ARG A 96 3.75 3.19 11.60
CA ARG A 96 4.32 4.53 11.79
C ARG A 96 5.60 4.70 11.02
#